data_AF-A0A132A3Q6-F1
#
_entry.id   AF-A0A132A3Q6-F1
#
_cell.length_a   1.000
_cell.length_b   1.000
_cell.length_c   1.000
_cell.angle_alpha   90.00
_cell.angle_beta   90.00
_cell.angle_gamma   90.00
#
_symmetry.space_group_name_H-M   'P 1'
#
loop_
_entity.id
_entity.type
_entity.pdbx_description
1 polymer ?
#
loop_
_entity_poly.entity_id
_entity_poly.type
_entity_poly.pdbx_seq_one_letter_code
_entity_poly.pdbx_strand_id
1 'polypeptide(L)'
;MQITKDGLVTNIPSGMMNDQYGIAGLLTSLKQADMNPNLYALMIGFDLPNINMNLNSKEFNYPVPQEYLVFNSIRDKLTTIKLSAFCEDLLFFLFYCFAGENMQAAVGAEL
;
A
#
# COMPACT_ATOMS: atom_id res chain seq x y z
N MET A 1 -36.50 -5.19 -7.67
CA MET A 1 -35.64 -4.29 -8.47
C MET A 1 -34.99 -5.09 -9.59
N GLN A 2 -35.19 -4.69 -10.84
CA GLN A 2 -34.63 -5.34 -12.03
C GLN A 2 -34.01 -4.29 -12.93
N ILE A 3 -32.84 -4.57 -13.53
CA ILE A 3 -32.18 -3.64 -14.44
C ILE A 3 -32.41 -4.11 -15.87
N THR A 4 -33.17 -3.34 -16.66
CA THR A 4 -33.41 -3.61 -18.08
C THR A 4 -32.10 -3.47 -18.88
N LYS A 5 -32.02 -4.10 -20.06
CA LYS A 5 -30.83 -4.02 -20.94
C LYS A 5 -30.44 -2.58 -21.27
N ASP A 6 -31.42 -1.67 -21.30
CA ASP A 6 -31.26 -0.24 -21.56
C ASP A 6 -30.77 0.59 -20.35
N GLY A 7 -30.43 -0.05 -19.23
CA GLY A 7 -29.90 0.62 -18.03
C GLY A 7 -30.95 1.19 -17.07
N LEU A 8 -32.25 1.08 -17.42
CA LEU A 8 -33.35 1.51 -16.55
C LEU A 8 -33.59 0.52 -15.41
N VAL A 9 -33.74 1.06 -14.20
CA VAL A 9 -34.08 0.29 -12.99
C VAL A 9 -35.59 0.28 -12.82
N THR A 10 -36.19 -0.90 -12.90
CA THR A 10 -37.64 -1.11 -12.76
C THR A 10 -37.94 -1.91 -11.48
N ASN A 11 -39.22 -1.93 -11.08
CA ASN A 11 -39.68 -2.65 -9.89
C ASN A 11 -38.99 -2.16 -8.60
N ILE A 12 -39.07 -0.84 -8.38
CA ILE A 12 -38.58 -0.16 -7.18
C ILE A 12 -39.72 -0.07 -6.15
N PRO A 13 -39.53 -0.56 -4.90
CA PRO A 13 -40.53 -0.45 -3.84
C PRO A 13 -40.91 1.00 -3.51
N SER A 14 -42.17 1.22 -3.11
CA SER A 14 -42.74 2.55 -2.83
C SER A 14 -42.12 3.32 -1.66
N GLY A 15 -41.25 2.68 -0.86
CA GLY A 15 -40.46 3.34 0.20
C GLY A 15 -38.98 3.55 -0.14
N MET A 16 -38.56 3.21 -1.36
CA MET A 16 -37.16 3.28 -1.77
C MET A 16 -36.87 4.54 -2.59
N MET A 17 -35.70 5.11 -2.37
CA MET A 17 -35.25 6.34 -3.03
C MET A 17 -34.95 6.09 -4.51
N ASN A 18 -35.60 6.87 -5.39
CA ASN A 18 -35.58 6.72 -6.84
C ASN A 18 -34.63 7.68 -7.56
N ASP A 19 -33.83 8.44 -6.81
CA ASP A 19 -32.90 9.42 -7.36
C ASP A 19 -31.46 8.87 -7.49
N GLN A 20 -30.55 9.71 -7.94
CA GLN A 20 -29.14 9.40 -8.15
C GLN A 20 -28.35 9.11 -6.86
N TYR A 21 -28.88 9.45 -5.69
CA TYR A 21 -28.24 9.22 -4.40
C TYR A 21 -28.72 7.92 -3.72
N GLY A 22 -29.79 7.32 -4.23
CA GLY A 22 -30.31 6.03 -3.76
C GLY A 22 -29.61 4.81 -4.37
N ILE A 23 -29.98 3.63 -3.89
CA ILE A 23 -29.47 2.33 -4.41
C ILE A 23 -29.82 2.13 -5.89
N ALA A 24 -30.97 2.65 -6.36
CA ALA A 24 -31.32 2.63 -7.77
C ALA A 24 -30.32 3.46 -8.62
N GLY A 25 -29.90 4.62 -8.13
CA GLY A 25 -28.87 5.46 -8.74
C GLY A 25 -27.51 4.76 -8.80
N LEU A 26 -27.09 4.12 -7.70
CA LEU A 26 -25.84 3.34 -7.67
C LEU A 26 -25.85 2.19 -8.67
N LEU A 27 -26.91 1.38 -8.73
CA LEU A 27 -27.00 0.25 -9.67
C LEU A 27 -26.96 0.72 -11.13
N THR A 28 -27.63 1.84 -11.42
CA THR A 28 -27.61 2.45 -12.75
C THR A 28 -26.19 2.90 -13.10
N SER A 29 -25.52 3.56 -12.15
CA SER A 29 -24.15 4.00 -12.30
C SER A 29 -23.22 2.78 -12.54
N LEU A 30 -23.37 1.69 -11.78
CA LEU A 30 -22.52 0.48 -11.91
C LEU A 30 -22.63 -0.12 -13.30
N LYS A 31 -23.84 -0.16 -13.84
CA LYS A 31 -24.05 -0.61 -15.21
C LYS A 31 -23.50 0.34 -16.26
N GLN A 32 -23.49 1.64 -15.99
CA GLN A 32 -22.86 2.64 -16.87
C GLN A 32 -21.32 2.59 -16.81
N ALA A 33 -20.75 2.23 -15.66
CA ALA A 33 -19.32 2.02 -15.50
C ALA A 33 -18.80 0.89 -16.39
N ASP A 34 -19.57 -0.19 -16.60
CA ASP A 34 -19.20 -1.26 -17.55
C ASP A 34 -19.07 -0.75 -19.00
N MET A 35 -19.74 0.35 -19.35
CA MET A 35 -19.71 0.96 -20.68
C MET A 35 -18.66 2.06 -20.83
N ASN A 36 -18.12 2.60 -19.72
CA ASN A 36 -17.16 3.69 -19.74
C ASN A 36 -15.98 3.42 -18.79
N PRO A 37 -14.77 3.17 -19.33
CA PRO A 37 -13.56 2.91 -18.54
C PRO A 37 -13.24 4.00 -17.51
N ASN A 38 -13.56 5.27 -17.81
CA ASN A 38 -13.31 6.38 -16.89
C ASN A 38 -14.29 6.41 -15.71
N LEU A 39 -15.51 5.89 -15.88
CA LEU A 39 -16.49 5.76 -14.80
C LEU A 39 -16.24 4.51 -13.98
N TYR A 40 -15.77 3.43 -14.60
CA TYR A 40 -15.33 2.21 -13.92
C TYR A 40 -14.24 2.50 -12.89
N ALA A 41 -13.22 3.25 -13.31
CA ALA A 41 -12.15 3.77 -12.47
C ALA A 41 -12.65 4.51 -11.22
N LEU A 42 -13.56 5.46 -11.42
CA LEU A 42 -14.06 6.34 -10.38
C LEU A 42 -14.95 5.62 -9.36
N MET A 43 -15.64 4.55 -9.80
CA MET A 43 -16.69 3.95 -9.00
C MET A 43 -16.37 2.57 -8.44
N ILE A 44 -15.72 1.70 -9.22
CA ILE A 44 -15.26 0.39 -8.75
C ILE A 44 -13.85 0.48 -8.17
N GLY A 45 -13.06 1.43 -8.66
CA GLY A 45 -11.63 1.50 -8.39
C GLY A 45 -10.83 0.60 -9.33
N PHE A 46 -9.52 0.73 -9.26
CA PHE A 46 -8.59 -0.13 -9.97
C PHE A 46 -7.99 -1.17 -9.03
N ASP A 47 -7.54 -2.27 -9.61
CA ASP A 47 -6.73 -3.24 -8.88
C ASP A 47 -5.30 -2.71 -8.74
N LEU A 48 -5.02 -1.98 -7.65
CA LEU A 48 -3.73 -1.33 -7.36
C LEU A 48 -2.49 -2.23 -7.55
N PRO A 49 -2.50 -3.53 -7.16
CA PRO A 49 -1.39 -4.46 -7.41
C PRO A 49 -1.01 -4.61 -8.89
N ASN A 50 -1.97 -4.53 -9.80
CA ASN A 50 -1.76 -4.66 -11.24
C ASN A 50 -1.27 -3.34 -11.91
N ILE A 51 -1.25 -2.23 -11.17
CA ILE A 51 -0.74 -0.93 -11.66
C ILE A 51 0.78 -0.84 -11.49
N ASN A 52 1.46 -1.95 -11.19
CA ASN A 52 2.89 -2.00 -10.88
C ASN A 52 3.29 -1.01 -9.75
N MET A 53 2.31 -0.56 -8.96
CA MET A 53 2.52 0.15 -7.72
C MET A 53 2.76 -0.92 -6.67
N ASN A 54 4.02 -1.29 -6.50
CA ASN A 54 4.38 -2.18 -5.41
C ASN A 54 4.21 -1.39 -4.10
N LEU A 55 3.04 -1.53 -3.47
CA LEU A 55 2.74 -0.93 -2.16
C LEU A 55 3.67 -1.49 -1.05
N ASN A 56 4.42 -2.54 -1.37
CA ASN A 56 5.43 -3.19 -0.52
C ASN A 56 6.86 -3.04 -1.06
N SER A 57 7.13 -2.24 -2.11
CA SER A 57 8.50 -2.14 -2.67
C SER A 57 9.39 -1.38 -1.71
N LYS A 58 10.10 -2.13 -0.88
CA LYS A 58 11.30 -1.67 -0.18
C LYS A 58 12.54 -1.68 -1.09
N GLU A 59 12.40 -1.88 -2.41
CA GLU A 59 13.55 -1.97 -3.31
C GLU A 59 14.06 -0.58 -3.69
N PHE A 60 14.89 -0.02 -2.82
CA PHE A 60 15.74 1.13 -3.11
C PHE A 60 17.00 0.65 -3.85
N ASN A 61 16.86 0.20 -5.10
CA ASN A 61 18.00 -0.21 -5.90
C ASN A 61 18.67 1.02 -6.53
N TYR A 62 19.48 1.73 -5.74
CA TYR A 62 20.27 2.87 -6.21
C TYR A 62 21.69 2.42 -6.56
N PRO A 63 22.26 2.83 -7.72
CA PRO A 63 23.63 2.52 -8.06
C PRO A 63 24.57 3.26 -7.11
N VAL A 64 25.07 2.55 -6.10
CA VAL A 64 26.04 3.09 -5.13
C VAL A 64 27.43 3.07 -5.79
N PRO A 65 28.17 4.20 -5.81
CA PRO A 65 29.55 4.24 -6.28
C PRO A 65 30.43 3.22 -5.55
N GLN A 66 31.40 2.64 -6.26
CA GLN A 66 32.21 1.52 -5.74
C GLN A 66 33.03 1.91 -4.50
N GLU A 67 33.36 3.19 -4.35
CA GLU A 67 34.10 3.74 -3.20
C GLU A 67 33.33 3.58 -1.89
N TYR A 68 32.00 3.55 -1.93
CA TYR A 68 31.16 3.36 -0.73
C TYR A 68 30.93 1.88 -0.40
N LEU A 69 31.30 0.94 -1.28
CA LEU A 69 31.20 -0.50 -1.06
C LEU A 69 32.38 -1.03 -0.21
N VAL A 70 32.71 -0.29 0.84
CA VAL A 70 33.87 -0.54 1.73
C VAL A 70 33.78 -1.90 2.41
N PHE A 71 32.55 -2.43 2.59
CA PHE A 71 32.29 -3.70 3.26
C PHE A 71 33.16 -4.84 2.73
N ASN A 72 33.36 -4.94 1.41
CA ASN A 72 34.18 -5.99 0.80
C ASN A 72 35.66 -5.90 1.19
N SER A 73 36.16 -4.69 1.45
CA SER A 73 37.58 -4.42 1.74
C SER A 73 37.93 -4.44 3.22
N ILE A 74 36.94 -4.19 4.10
CA ILE A 74 37.15 -4.08 5.55
C ILE A 74 36.43 -5.15 6.35
N ARG A 75 35.82 -6.15 5.70
CA ARG A 75 35.02 -7.19 6.37
C ARG A 75 35.73 -7.80 7.57
N ASP A 76 37.00 -8.13 7.40
CA ASP A 76 37.82 -8.79 8.44
C ASP A 76 38.27 -7.83 9.55
N LYS A 77 38.10 -6.53 9.35
CA LYS A 77 38.44 -5.46 10.32
C LYS A 77 37.22 -4.94 11.06
N LEU A 78 36.00 -5.34 10.66
CA LEU A 78 34.77 -4.93 11.33
C LEU A 78 34.63 -5.66 12.65
N THR A 79 34.38 -4.91 13.72
CA THR A 79 34.05 -5.48 15.03
C THR A 79 32.63 -6.03 15.01
N THR A 80 32.37 -7.05 15.83
CA THR A 80 31.01 -7.55 16.03
C THR A 80 30.11 -6.41 16.51
N ILE A 81 28.96 -6.24 15.88
CA ILE A 81 27.99 -5.19 16.22
C ILE A 81 27.57 -5.40 17.69
N LYS A 82 27.78 -4.37 18.51
CA LYS A 82 27.31 -4.31 19.90
C LYS A 82 26.33 -3.16 20.02
N LEU A 83 25.08 -3.48 20.33
CA LEU A 83 24.03 -2.47 20.50
C LEU A 83 24.35 -1.50 21.66
N SER A 84 25.00 -2.00 22.70
CA SER A 84 25.48 -1.23 23.85
C SER A 84 26.50 -0.13 23.52
N ALA A 85 27.11 -0.16 22.33
CA ALA A 85 28.09 0.83 21.89
C ALA A 85 27.45 1.96 21.04
N PHE A 86 26.16 1.85 20.72
CA PHE A 86 25.43 2.83 19.94
C PHE A 86 24.81 3.90 20.84
N CYS A 87 24.73 5.13 20.34
CA CYS A 87 24.00 6.20 21.02
C CYS A 87 22.48 5.96 20.94
N GLU A 88 21.73 6.57 21.85
CA GLU A 88 20.27 6.45 21.94
C GLU A 88 19.58 6.81 20.61
N ASP A 89 20.00 7.88 19.93
CA ASP A 89 19.43 8.29 18.64
C ASP A 89 19.56 7.20 17.56
N LEU A 90 20.70 6.49 17.53
CA LEU A 90 20.92 5.40 16.59
C LEU A 90 20.08 4.17 16.96
N LEU A 91 19.92 3.90 18.25
CA LEU A 91 19.02 2.85 18.73
C LEU A 91 17.56 3.17 18.35
N PHE A 92 17.08 4.39 18.58
CA PHE A 92 15.74 4.79 18.15
C PHE A 92 15.57 4.69 16.63
N PHE A 93 16.57 5.13 15.85
CA PHE A 93 16.55 4.96 14.40
C PHE A 93 16.40 3.49 14.00
N LEU A 94 17.21 2.59 14.56
CA LEU A 94 17.12 1.16 14.29
C LEU A 94 15.78 0.56 14.72
N PHE A 95 15.25 0.98 15.87
CA PHE A 95 13.96 0.52 16.39
C PHE A 95 12.80 0.87 15.45
N TYR A 96 12.79 2.08 14.89
CA TYR A 96 11.73 2.51 13.97
C TYR A 96 11.93 2.01 12.53
N CYS A 97 13.17 1.84 12.06
CA CYS A 97 13.44 1.38 10.70
C CYS A 97 13.23 -0.12 10.49
N PHE A 98 13.46 -0.95 11.52
CA PHE A 98 13.40 -2.41 11.42
C PHE A 98 12.19 -3.02 12.13
N ALA A 99 11.02 -2.37 12.01
CA ALA A 99 9.80 -2.80 12.68
C ALA A 99 9.39 -4.25 12.29
N GLY A 100 9.20 -5.10 13.30
CA GLY A 100 8.83 -6.51 13.14
C GLY A 100 10.01 -7.48 12.93
N GLU A 101 11.26 -7.00 12.95
CA GLU A 101 12.45 -7.83 12.81
C GLU A 101 13.16 -8.08 14.16
N ASN A 102 14.01 -9.11 14.20
CA ASN A 102 14.82 -9.45 15.37
C ASN A 102 15.68 -8.27 15.86
N MET A 103 16.10 -7.38 14.95
CA MET A 103 16.87 -6.19 15.29
C MET A 103 16.06 -5.20 16.14
N GLN A 104 14.75 -5.04 15.90
CA GLN A 104 13.91 -4.19 16.74
C GLN A 104 13.78 -4.76 18.16
N ALA A 105 13.58 -6.08 18.29
CA ALA A 105 13.49 -6.73 19.58
C ALA A 105 14.82 -6.65 20.36
N ALA A 106 15.95 -6.81 19.68
CA ALA A 106 17.28 -6.67 20.28
C ALA A 106 17.56 -5.23 20.73
N VAL A 107 17.19 -4.23 19.92
CA VAL A 107 17.32 -2.82 20.29
C VAL A 107 16.38 -2.44 21.44
N GLY A 108 15.14 -2.92 21.43
CA GLY A 108 14.18 -2.69 22.50
C GLY A 108 14.53 -3.37 23.84
N ALA A 109 15.48 -4.32 23.84
CA ALA A 109 16.04 -4.87 25.07
C ALA A 109 17.22 -4.05 25.62
N GLU A 110 17.84 -3.20 24.78
CA GLU A 110 18.97 -2.34 25.15
C GLU A 110 18.53 -0.92 25.56
N LEU A 111 17.42 -0.43 25.00
CA LEU A 111 16.72 0.81 25.39
C LEU A 111 15.99 0.68 26.73
#